data_AF-A0A9X4S3F8-F1
#
_entry.id   AF-A0A9X4S3F8-F1
#
_cell.length_a   1.000
_cell.length_b   1.000
_cell.length_c   1.000
_cell.angle_alpha   90.00
_cell.angle_beta   90.00
_cell.angle_gamma   90.00
#
_symmetry.space_group_name_H-M   'P 1'
#
loop_
_entity.id
_entity.type
_entity.pdbx_description
1 polymer ?
#
loop_
_entity_poly.entity_id
_entity_poly.type
_entity_poly.pdbx_seq_one_letter_code
_entity_poly.pdbx_strand_id
1 'polypeptide(L)'
;MSELENFGIKKVIVIDDNYLSEDFNISEFLETDIANISRQIEDYTEDIDFQEFFEKNPKATLGDFFESNHLETEDKEEIIEILEGFKGTIDRYKVLKEDIGEGKIISFNPKIEEDLREFEEELDKESVCTFIVIDKILDVTSESKSQLLLKKVLLKINKAVKKNKLLFMVLYSTDAPKSIKNYEAVKELLIQITGLKRDSIEYNSLLNSEFPLHINFVDKGTSQEKILENFTIALRRSQKAAFTSLFNVSFNESMNKMRERVWELGENESLFYYNYLNEGQHVDNIIFDIFDANFKNYYNYEKDKNYRDIINPLRKSTQIFSKWQELNKTQSMINYSQRLRLINKFYYLFKHEQKLLTVSKSDDISFGDVINISGEEYLVVSQDCDTTIRQEEGRKLDDITLLKLQKSSVSLPEKLYKTLDSQKTSGLSCSGFFNEVFLKGENLEGKKCLEMLGIDLEKAQKFADEKKGSKAQFIELCSGSPIENIQISIDSEAKVPNIYSIKSFWLDVLLLRSEELMYGNDISKTVIVTKDSIRSSKEIRYATQKKLLKEFDEELAKFSGLEKNMIQKILSTQIFSDLLDIKPFFDSDGATMIGFEIENYSRVGHKDNLSTMELHNIALVSQTRIARNSEMLF
;
A
#
# COMPACT_ATOMS: atom_id res chain seq x y z
N MET A 1 11.31 -24.15 -22.34
CA MET A 1 10.24 -23.20 -21.98
C MET A 1 10.88 -21.84 -21.92
N SER A 2 10.30 -20.88 -22.62
CA SER A 2 10.73 -19.48 -22.63
C SER A 2 10.64 -18.91 -21.21
N GLU A 3 11.51 -17.95 -20.85
CA GLU A 3 11.35 -17.21 -19.59
C GLU A 3 9.95 -16.57 -19.51
N LEU A 4 9.45 -16.02 -20.63
CA LEU A 4 8.15 -15.32 -20.71
C LEU A 4 6.93 -16.22 -20.46
N GLU A 5 7.02 -17.53 -20.71
CA GLU A 5 5.97 -18.50 -20.36
C GLU A 5 5.78 -18.59 -18.83
N ASN A 6 6.77 -18.20 -18.04
CA ASN A 6 6.65 -18.09 -16.58
C ASN A 6 6.07 -16.75 -16.12
N PHE A 7 6.23 -15.69 -16.92
CA PHE A 7 5.47 -14.44 -16.78
C PHE A 7 4.02 -14.56 -17.29
N GLY A 8 3.67 -15.72 -17.88
CA GLY A 8 2.33 -16.07 -18.35
C GLY A 8 2.03 -15.62 -19.77
N ILE A 9 3.01 -15.01 -20.45
CA ILE A 9 2.86 -14.42 -21.77
C ILE A 9 2.77 -15.54 -22.81
N LYS A 10 1.72 -15.45 -23.64
CA LYS A 10 1.40 -16.43 -24.70
C LYS A 10 1.72 -15.88 -26.09
N LYS A 11 1.80 -14.56 -26.22
CA LYS A 11 1.90 -13.81 -27.49
C LYS A 11 2.64 -12.50 -27.29
N VAL A 12 3.37 -12.06 -28.31
CA VAL A 12 4.00 -10.73 -28.38
C VAL A 12 3.53 -10.00 -29.62
N ILE A 13 3.20 -8.72 -29.46
CA ILE A 13 2.94 -7.79 -30.55
C ILE A 13 4.07 -6.75 -30.53
N VAL A 14 4.74 -6.61 -31.66
CA VAL A 14 5.63 -5.48 -31.94
C VAL A 14 4.85 -4.48 -32.78
N ILE A 15 4.99 -3.20 -32.47
CA ILE A 15 4.53 -2.10 -33.33
C ILE A 15 5.82 -1.38 -33.72
N ASP A 16 6.11 -1.33 -35.02
CA ASP A 16 7.35 -0.79 -35.59
C ASP A 16 7.08 -0.20 -36.99
N ASP A 17 7.89 0.75 -37.45
CA ASP A 17 7.83 1.37 -38.78
C ASP A 17 8.93 0.85 -39.70
N ASN A 18 9.37 -0.37 -39.42
CA ASN A 18 10.37 -1.19 -40.11
C ASN A 18 9.92 -1.66 -41.52
N TYR A 19 9.34 -0.72 -42.28
CA TYR A 19 9.03 -0.84 -43.69
C TYR A 19 10.00 0.05 -44.48
N LEU A 20 10.67 -0.55 -45.46
CA LEU A 20 11.66 0.11 -46.30
C LEU A 20 10.95 1.18 -47.14
N SER A 21 11.16 2.42 -46.76
CA SER A 21 10.45 3.59 -47.24
C SER A 21 11.38 4.79 -47.24
N GLU A 22 11.01 5.85 -47.94
CA GLU A 22 11.86 7.03 -48.13
C GLU A 22 12.30 7.70 -46.80
N ASP A 23 11.60 7.49 -45.68
CA ASP A 23 11.95 8.00 -44.34
C ASP A 23 13.17 7.29 -43.67
N PHE A 24 13.57 6.10 -44.12
CA PHE A 24 14.39 5.14 -43.35
C PHE A 24 15.90 5.22 -43.68
N ASN A 25 16.79 4.77 -42.77
CA ASN A 25 18.25 5.00 -42.84
C ASN A 25 19.02 3.68 -42.73
N ILE A 26 19.92 3.38 -43.69
CA ILE A 26 20.50 2.02 -43.83
C ILE A 26 21.38 1.54 -42.66
N SER A 27 21.78 2.41 -41.71
CA SER A 27 22.44 1.95 -40.46
C SER A 27 21.49 1.15 -39.53
N GLU A 28 20.22 1.07 -39.91
CA GLU A 28 19.27 -0.04 -39.65
C GLU A 28 19.90 -1.46 -39.72
N PHE A 29 20.81 -1.72 -40.66
CA PHE A 29 21.36 -3.05 -40.98
C PHE A 29 22.71 -3.33 -40.32
N LEU A 30 23.12 -4.61 -40.30
CA LEU A 30 24.48 -5.01 -39.90
C LEU A 30 25.50 -4.56 -40.96
N GLU A 31 26.69 -4.13 -40.56
CA GLU A 31 27.79 -3.72 -41.48
C GLU A 31 28.11 -4.80 -42.53
N THR A 32 28.01 -6.08 -42.15
CA THR A 32 28.21 -7.23 -43.05
C THR A 32 27.14 -7.37 -44.12
N ASP A 33 25.93 -6.89 -43.85
CA ASP A 33 24.80 -6.96 -44.77
C ASP A 33 24.72 -5.70 -45.63
N ILE A 34 25.06 -4.52 -45.08
CA ILE A 34 25.27 -3.29 -45.86
C ILE A 34 26.24 -3.56 -47.03
N ALA A 35 27.38 -4.19 -46.77
CA ALA A 35 28.36 -4.54 -47.81
C ALA A 35 27.90 -5.62 -48.82
N ASN A 36 26.74 -6.26 -48.61
CA ASN A 36 26.11 -7.17 -49.57
C ASN A 36 24.94 -6.50 -50.32
N ILE A 37 24.16 -5.68 -49.60
CA ILE A 37 23.12 -4.78 -50.14
C ILE A 37 23.74 -3.84 -51.17
N SER A 38 24.81 -3.14 -50.78
CA SER A 38 25.58 -2.22 -51.64
C SER A 38 25.93 -2.87 -52.96
N ARG A 39 26.53 -4.07 -52.94
CA ARG A 39 26.87 -4.81 -54.17
C ARG A 39 25.67 -5.14 -55.05
N GLN A 40 24.53 -5.52 -54.49
CA GLN A 40 23.34 -5.85 -55.29
C GLN A 40 22.72 -4.61 -55.93
N ILE A 41 22.79 -3.46 -55.25
CA ILE A 41 22.34 -2.17 -55.79
C ILE A 41 23.34 -1.61 -56.82
N GLU A 42 24.64 -1.78 -56.60
CA GLU A 42 25.72 -1.43 -57.54
C GLU A 42 25.67 -2.32 -58.80
N ASP A 43 25.47 -3.64 -58.65
CA ASP A 43 25.29 -4.60 -59.75
C ASP A 43 23.98 -4.34 -60.55
N TYR A 44 22.97 -3.72 -59.95
CA TYR A 44 21.71 -3.32 -60.63
C TYR A 44 21.81 -1.94 -61.31
N THR A 45 22.38 -0.94 -60.63
CA THR A 45 22.41 0.46 -61.11
C THR A 45 23.59 0.82 -62.00
N GLU A 46 24.60 -0.05 -62.10
CA GLU A 46 25.88 0.07 -62.84
C GLU A 46 26.81 1.25 -62.43
N ASP A 47 26.27 2.42 -62.06
CA ASP A 47 27.02 3.69 -61.84
C ASP A 47 26.84 4.31 -60.43
N ILE A 48 26.02 3.73 -59.52
CA ILE A 48 25.70 4.34 -58.21
C ILE A 48 26.31 3.55 -57.04
N ASP A 49 27.32 4.15 -56.38
CA ASP A 49 27.94 3.62 -55.16
C ASP A 49 27.02 3.85 -53.94
N PHE A 50 26.31 2.79 -53.53
CA PHE A 50 25.37 2.83 -52.41
C PHE A 50 26.11 2.95 -51.07
N GLN A 51 27.29 2.33 -50.94
CA GLN A 51 28.05 2.38 -49.69
C GLN A 51 28.61 3.78 -49.42
N GLU A 52 29.26 4.39 -50.41
CA GLU A 52 29.94 5.68 -50.29
C GLU A 52 28.95 6.82 -50.01
N PHE A 53 27.71 6.75 -50.53
CA PHE A 53 26.67 7.74 -50.22
C PHE A 53 26.36 7.80 -48.72
N PHE A 54 26.12 6.64 -48.08
CA PHE A 54 25.76 6.59 -46.66
C PHE A 54 26.98 6.68 -45.73
N GLU A 55 28.19 6.30 -46.17
CA GLU A 55 29.43 6.63 -45.45
C GLU A 55 29.67 8.15 -45.40
N LYS A 56 29.44 8.86 -46.51
CA LYS A 56 29.50 10.33 -46.56
C LYS A 56 28.35 11.00 -45.79
N ASN A 57 27.17 10.37 -45.76
CA ASN A 57 25.96 10.91 -45.14
C ASN A 57 25.33 9.92 -44.13
N PRO A 58 25.93 9.65 -42.96
CA PRO A 58 25.45 8.61 -42.02
C PRO A 58 24.04 8.85 -41.42
N LYS A 59 23.42 10.00 -41.71
CA LYS A 59 22.06 10.38 -41.29
C LYS A 59 21.09 10.56 -42.45
N ALA A 60 21.52 10.35 -43.69
CA ALA A 60 20.63 10.39 -44.85
C ALA A 60 19.63 9.24 -44.81
N THR A 61 18.53 9.42 -45.50
CA THR A 61 17.46 8.44 -45.67
C THR A 61 17.51 7.81 -47.06
N LEU A 62 16.71 6.76 -47.30
CA LEU A 62 16.50 6.22 -48.64
C LEU A 62 15.92 7.30 -49.58
N GLY A 63 15.07 8.20 -49.07
CA GLY A 63 14.57 9.35 -49.82
C GLY A 63 15.69 10.33 -50.23
N ASP A 64 16.58 10.70 -49.30
CA ASP A 64 17.75 11.53 -49.61
C ASP A 64 18.64 10.87 -50.68
N PHE A 65 18.82 9.54 -50.63
CA PHE A 65 19.57 8.76 -51.63
C PHE A 65 18.86 8.76 -52.99
N PHE A 66 17.56 8.50 -53.03
CA PHE A 66 16.75 8.49 -54.24
C PHE A 66 16.69 9.88 -54.91
N GLU A 67 16.50 10.95 -54.14
CA GLU A 67 16.52 12.33 -54.67
C GLU A 67 17.92 12.71 -55.18
N SER A 68 18.98 12.37 -54.44
CA SER A 68 20.36 12.73 -54.80
C SER A 68 20.84 12.07 -56.10
N ASN A 69 20.39 10.85 -56.38
CA ASN A 69 20.76 10.09 -57.58
C ASN A 69 19.70 10.15 -58.69
N HIS A 70 18.60 10.88 -58.47
CA HIS A 70 17.49 11.07 -59.42
C HIS A 70 16.85 9.75 -59.91
N LEU A 71 16.69 8.79 -59.00
CA LEU A 71 16.17 7.46 -59.30
C LEU A 71 14.67 7.48 -59.64
N GLU A 72 14.30 6.80 -60.73
CA GLU A 72 12.92 6.68 -61.20
C GLU A 72 12.13 5.65 -60.38
N THR A 73 10.80 5.62 -60.56
CA THR A 73 9.92 4.81 -59.70
C THR A 73 10.22 3.31 -59.76
N GLU A 74 10.58 2.80 -60.95
CA GLU A 74 10.91 1.38 -61.18
C GLU A 74 12.21 0.98 -60.44
N ASP A 75 13.24 1.85 -60.45
CA ASP A 75 14.49 1.62 -59.73
C ASP A 75 14.30 1.71 -58.20
N LYS A 76 13.44 2.61 -57.72
CA LYS A 76 13.07 2.69 -56.30
C LYS A 76 12.39 1.40 -55.83
N GLU A 77 11.52 0.83 -56.65
CA GLU A 77 10.79 -0.41 -56.34
C GLU A 77 11.76 -1.62 -56.30
N GLU A 78 12.65 -1.78 -57.28
CA GLU A 78 13.68 -2.86 -57.27
C GLU A 78 14.66 -2.71 -56.09
N ILE A 79 15.15 -1.50 -55.80
CA ILE A 79 16.04 -1.26 -54.66
C ILE A 79 15.33 -1.56 -53.33
N ILE A 80 14.03 -1.26 -53.22
CA ILE A 80 13.23 -1.66 -52.05
C ILE A 80 13.08 -3.19 -51.99
N GLU A 81 12.85 -3.90 -53.11
CA GLU A 81 12.76 -5.38 -53.11
C GLU A 81 14.09 -6.06 -52.73
N ILE A 82 15.23 -5.54 -53.22
CA ILE A 82 16.58 -5.96 -52.78
C ILE A 82 16.70 -5.81 -51.25
N LEU A 83 16.37 -4.64 -50.72
CA LEU A 83 16.41 -4.36 -49.28
C LEU A 83 15.41 -5.23 -48.49
N GLU A 84 14.23 -5.53 -49.04
CA GLU A 84 13.23 -6.45 -48.46
C GLU A 84 13.81 -7.86 -48.29
N GLY A 85 14.64 -8.32 -49.24
CA GLY A 85 15.38 -9.58 -49.15
C GLY A 85 16.31 -9.66 -47.94
N PHE A 86 16.89 -8.53 -47.51
CA PHE A 86 17.73 -8.45 -46.30
C PHE A 86 16.95 -8.10 -45.02
N LYS A 87 15.66 -7.75 -45.11
CA LYS A 87 14.83 -7.26 -43.99
C LYS A 87 14.81 -8.18 -42.76
N GLY A 88 15.02 -9.48 -42.95
CA GLY A 88 15.16 -10.46 -41.86
C GLY A 88 16.39 -10.26 -40.96
N THR A 89 17.46 -9.61 -41.46
CA THR A 89 18.70 -9.35 -40.71
C THR A 89 18.65 -8.10 -39.83
N ILE A 90 17.60 -7.28 -39.95
CA ILE A 90 17.34 -6.09 -39.12
C ILE A 90 17.00 -6.52 -37.69
N ASP A 91 18.01 -6.86 -36.91
CA ASP A 91 17.84 -7.60 -35.66
C ASP A 91 17.59 -6.69 -34.44
N ARG A 92 16.84 -5.60 -34.63
CA ARG A 92 16.36 -4.63 -33.60
C ARG A 92 15.77 -5.32 -32.36
N TYR A 93 15.23 -6.53 -32.56
CA TYR A 93 14.56 -7.36 -31.55
C TYR A 93 15.27 -8.69 -31.25
N LYS A 94 16.56 -8.85 -31.55
CA LYS A 94 17.31 -10.11 -31.33
C LYS A 94 17.02 -10.77 -29.98
N VAL A 95 17.16 -9.99 -28.91
CA VAL A 95 16.92 -10.43 -27.52
C VAL A 95 15.49 -10.95 -27.32
N LEU A 96 14.50 -10.35 -27.98
CA LEU A 96 13.12 -10.83 -27.96
C LEU A 96 12.95 -12.09 -28.81
N LYS A 97 13.53 -12.17 -30.03
CA LYS A 97 13.48 -13.40 -30.85
C LYS A 97 14.06 -14.60 -30.09
N GLU A 98 15.21 -14.42 -29.44
CA GLU A 98 15.93 -15.45 -28.67
C GLU A 98 15.15 -15.93 -27.43
N ASP A 99 14.62 -15.03 -26.60
CA ASP A 99 13.89 -15.42 -25.38
C ASP A 99 12.45 -15.89 -25.62
N ILE A 100 11.81 -15.48 -26.73
CA ILE A 100 10.36 -15.60 -26.93
C ILE A 100 10.02 -16.61 -28.04
N GLY A 101 10.86 -16.67 -29.08
CA GLY A 101 10.64 -17.43 -30.30
C GLY A 101 9.88 -16.63 -31.37
N GLU A 102 10.40 -16.63 -32.59
CA GLU A 102 9.91 -15.81 -33.71
C GLU A 102 8.42 -16.02 -34.00
N GLY A 103 7.96 -17.28 -34.01
CA GLY A 103 6.54 -17.65 -34.20
C GLY A 103 5.57 -17.22 -33.09
N LYS A 104 5.98 -16.35 -32.16
CA LYS A 104 5.11 -15.66 -31.19
C LYS A 104 5.12 -14.14 -31.31
N ILE A 105 5.91 -13.58 -32.24
CA ILE A 105 6.02 -12.15 -32.50
C ILE A 105 5.17 -11.82 -33.73
N ILE A 106 4.24 -10.87 -33.59
CA ILE A 106 3.48 -10.29 -34.70
C ILE A 106 3.84 -8.80 -34.79
N SER A 107 4.28 -8.34 -35.96
CA SER A 107 4.64 -6.93 -36.20
C SER A 107 3.53 -6.20 -36.97
N PHE A 108 3.25 -4.95 -36.60
CA PHE A 108 2.30 -4.09 -37.31
C PHE A 108 2.90 -2.71 -37.60
N ASN A 109 2.78 -2.24 -38.84
CA ASN A 109 3.11 -0.87 -39.21
C ASN A 109 1.90 0.06 -38.97
N PRO A 110 1.95 0.99 -38.01
CA PRO A 110 0.81 1.86 -37.73
C PRO A 110 0.58 2.91 -38.82
N LYS A 111 1.49 3.09 -39.80
CA LYS A 111 1.24 3.90 -41.00
C LYS A 111 0.24 3.21 -41.96
N ILE A 112 0.07 1.89 -41.88
CA ILE A 112 -0.81 1.09 -42.74
C ILE A 112 -2.16 0.83 -42.04
N GLU A 113 -3.26 1.16 -42.73
CA GLU A 113 -4.62 1.07 -42.17
C GLU A 113 -5.15 -0.39 -42.11
N GLU A 114 -4.56 -1.31 -42.86
CA GLU A 114 -4.86 -2.75 -42.81
C GLU A 114 -4.16 -3.45 -41.64
N ASP A 115 -2.82 -3.30 -41.50
CA ASP A 115 -2.07 -3.65 -40.28
C ASP A 115 -2.75 -3.13 -39.00
N LEU A 116 -3.19 -1.86 -39.02
CA LEU A 116 -3.89 -1.25 -37.88
C LEU A 116 -5.22 -1.91 -37.53
N ARG A 117 -5.86 -2.65 -38.45
CA ARG A 117 -7.10 -3.40 -38.22
C ARG A 117 -6.81 -4.82 -37.80
N GLU A 118 -5.86 -5.50 -38.45
CA GLU A 118 -5.39 -6.81 -38.00
C GLU A 118 -4.88 -6.70 -36.55
N PHE A 119 -4.17 -5.63 -36.20
CA PHE A 119 -3.80 -5.28 -34.82
C PHE A 119 -5.00 -5.15 -33.86
N GLU A 120 -6.13 -4.56 -34.27
CA GLU A 120 -7.32 -4.50 -33.42
C GLU A 120 -7.98 -5.88 -33.26
N GLU A 121 -8.08 -6.66 -34.33
CA GLU A 121 -8.60 -8.04 -34.27
C GLU A 121 -7.69 -8.95 -33.42
N GLU A 122 -6.38 -8.81 -33.54
CA GLU A 122 -5.36 -9.50 -32.75
C GLU A 122 -5.30 -9.03 -31.27
N LEU A 123 -5.86 -7.86 -30.93
CA LEU A 123 -6.08 -7.42 -29.55
C LEU A 123 -7.42 -7.88 -28.97
N ASP A 124 -8.45 -8.00 -29.81
CA ASP A 124 -9.81 -8.39 -29.40
C ASP A 124 -10.02 -9.91 -29.34
N LYS A 125 -9.10 -10.72 -29.89
CA LYS A 125 -9.05 -12.18 -29.64
C LYS A 125 -8.89 -12.47 -28.13
N GLU A 126 -9.92 -13.07 -27.53
CA GLU A 126 -10.03 -13.22 -26.07
C GLU A 126 -8.92 -14.07 -25.41
N SER A 127 -8.55 -13.70 -24.18
CA SER A 127 -7.86 -14.55 -23.19
C SER A 127 -6.38 -14.93 -23.47
N VAL A 128 -5.76 -14.30 -24.47
CA VAL A 128 -4.32 -14.42 -24.75
C VAL A 128 -3.54 -13.34 -23.98
N CYS A 129 -2.78 -13.75 -22.97
CA CYS A 129 -1.85 -12.88 -22.25
C CYS A 129 -0.80 -12.34 -23.22
N THR A 130 -0.87 -11.04 -23.50
CA THR A 130 -0.18 -10.40 -24.63
C THR A 130 0.78 -9.33 -24.15
N PHE A 131 2.00 -9.35 -24.67
CA PHE A 131 3.01 -8.33 -24.42
C PHE A 131 3.21 -7.46 -25.66
N ILE A 132 2.99 -6.16 -25.52
CA ILE A 132 3.14 -5.17 -26.58
C ILE A 132 4.45 -4.42 -26.38
N VAL A 133 5.32 -4.50 -27.38
CA VAL A 133 6.48 -3.63 -27.55
C VAL A 133 6.09 -2.59 -28.60
N ILE A 134 5.87 -1.36 -28.17
CA ILE A 134 5.81 -0.22 -29.09
C ILE A 134 7.23 0.28 -29.23
N ASP A 135 7.85 0.04 -30.37
CA ASP A 135 9.04 0.80 -30.74
C ASP A 135 8.63 2.24 -31.06
N LYS A 136 9.53 3.19 -30.77
CA LYS A 136 9.27 4.62 -30.88
C LYS A 136 9.50 5.09 -32.32
N ILE A 137 8.53 4.73 -33.16
CA ILE A 137 8.12 5.18 -34.53
C ILE A 137 7.93 6.72 -34.64
N LEU A 138 8.48 7.48 -33.70
CA LEU A 138 8.04 8.81 -33.30
C LEU A 138 9.21 9.76 -33.08
N ASP A 139 10.46 9.26 -33.09
CA ASP A 139 11.62 10.07 -32.72
C ASP A 139 12.01 11.10 -33.80
N VAL A 140 11.79 10.83 -35.09
CA VAL A 140 11.95 11.82 -36.18
C VAL A 140 10.93 11.59 -37.30
N THR A 141 9.96 12.52 -37.46
CA THR A 141 9.30 12.96 -38.73
C THR A 141 8.01 13.74 -38.44
N SER A 142 8.13 15.05 -38.20
CA SER A 142 7.04 15.99 -37.85
C SER A 142 6.25 15.67 -36.55
N GLU A 143 6.36 16.56 -35.57
CA GLU A 143 5.79 16.36 -34.21
C GLU A 143 4.28 16.07 -34.19
N SER A 144 3.52 16.53 -35.20
CA SER A 144 2.06 16.43 -35.23
C SER A 144 1.52 15.08 -35.73
N LYS A 145 2.14 14.45 -36.73
CA LYS A 145 1.65 13.18 -37.29
C LYS A 145 1.92 12.01 -36.34
N SER A 146 3.15 11.88 -35.87
CA SER A 146 3.58 10.74 -35.07
C SER A 146 2.94 10.74 -33.68
N GLN A 147 2.84 11.90 -33.00
CA GLN A 147 2.09 12.01 -31.73
C GLN A 147 0.61 11.63 -31.88
N LEU A 148 -0.04 12.05 -32.98
CA LEU A 148 -1.42 11.67 -33.27
C LEU A 148 -1.56 10.15 -33.51
N LEU A 149 -0.56 9.53 -34.14
CA LEU A 149 -0.53 8.11 -34.40
C LEU A 149 -0.32 7.29 -33.10
N LEU A 150 0.64 7.67 -32.26
CA LEU A 150 0.78 7.08 -30.92
C LEU A 150 -0.51 7.23 -30.12
N LYS A 151 -1.14 8.41 -30.13
CA LYS A 151 -2.43 8.64 -29.47
C LYS A 151 -3.52 7.68 -29.98
N LYS A 152 -3.62 7.44 -31.29
CA LYS A 152 -4.53 6.41 -31.85
C LYS A 152 -4.21 5.02 -31.28
N VAL A 153 -2.96 4.58 -31.35
CA VAL A 153 -2.52 3.25 -30.90
C VAL A 153 -2.78 3.05 -29.39
N LEU A 154 -2.42 4.02 -28.55
CA LEU A 154 -2.70 3.98 -27.11
C LEU A 154 -4.20 3.90 -26.81
N LEU A 155 -5.05 4.60 -27.57
CA LEU A 155 -6.50 4.52 -27.43
C LEU A 155 -7.06 3.15 -27.85
N LYS A 156 -6.50 2.50 -28.87
CA LYS A 156 -6.81 1.11 -29.24
C LYS A 156 -6.44 0.15 -28.10
N ILE A 157 -5.21 0.21 -27.60
CA ILE A 157 -4.72 -0.65 -26.51
C ILE A 157 -5.52 -0.43 -25.22
N ASN A 158 -5.90 0.79 -24.87
CA ASN A 158 -6.72 1.08 -23.69
C ASN A 158 -8.12 0.41 -23.75
N LYS A 159 -8.75 0.33 -24.93
CA LYS A 159 -9.98 -0.48 -25.11
C LYS A 159 -9.69 -1.95 -24.82
N ALA A 160 -8.57 -2.48 -25.31
CA ALA A 160 -8.17 -3.86 -25.09
C ALA A 160 -7.86 -4.17 -23.62
N VAL A 161 -7.18 -3.28 -22.87
CA VAL A 161 -6.92 -3.42 -21.42
C VAL A 161 -8.22 -3.55 -20.62
N LYS A 162 -9.30 -2.86 -21.03
CA LYS A 162 -10.63 -2.94 -20.40
C LYS A 162 -11.36 -4.27 -20.67
N LYS A 163 -10.90 -5.08 -21.64
CA LYS A 163 -11.41 -6.43 -21.94
C LYS A 163 -10.47 -7.53 -21.41
N ASN A 164 -9.22 -7.50 -21.89
CA ASN A 164 -8.16 -8.45 -21.58
C ASN A 164 -7.38 -8.00 -20.35
N LYS A 165 -7.66 -8.63 -19.19
CA LYS A 165 -7.05 -8.35 -17.87
C LYS A 165 -5.51 -8.50 -17.80
N LEU A 166 -4.86 -8.97 -18.87
CA LEU A 166 -3.46 -9.35 -18.92
C LEU A 166 -2.80 -8.82 -20.20
N LEU A 167 -2.53 -7.53 -20.16
CA LEU A 167 -1.82 -6.82 -21.21
C LEU A 167 -0.58 -6.16 -20.60
N PHE A 168 0.56 -6.44 -21.23
CA PHE A 168 1.88 -5.95 -20.82
C PHE A 168 2.33 -4.94 -21.87
N MET A 169 2.92 -3.81 -21.47
CA MET A 169 3.33 -2.79 -22.43
C MET A 169 4.68 -2.16 -22.10
N VAL A 170 5.52 -2.04 -23.12
CA VAL A 170 6.79 -1.29 -23.14
C VAL A 170 6.79 -0.31 -24.31
N LEU A 171 7.25 0.91 -24.05
CA LEU A 171 7.73 1.87 -25.04
C LEU A 171 9.26 1.72 -25.14
N TYR A 172 9.75 1.27 -26.29
CA TYR A 172 11.17 0.97 -26.54
C TYR A 172 11.80 2.15 -27.29
N SER A 173 12.72 2.87 -26.65
CA SER A 173 13.11 4.24 -27.02
C SER A 173 14.59 4.47 -26.76
N THR A 174 15.26 5.26 -27.59
CA THR A 174 16.59 5.81 -27.27
C THR A 174 16.49 6.88 -26.18
N ASP A 175 15.55 7.83 -26.33
CA ASP A 175 15.23 8.83 -25.30
C ASP A 175 14.27 8.29 -24.23
N ALA A 176 14.65 7.18 -23.59
CA ALA A 176 13.91 6.62 -22.46
C ALA A 176 14.08 7.54 -21.22
N PRO A 177 12.98 8.04 -20.61
CA PRO A 177 13.07 9.03 -19.55
C PRO A 177 13.66 8.44 -18.26
N LYS A 178 14.88 8.90 -17.94
CA LYS A 178 15.83 8.30 -16.98
C LYS A 178 15.33 8.11 -15.54
N SER A 179 14.17 8.64 -15.16
CA SER A 179 13.51 8.24 -13.90
C SER A 179 11.99 8.48 -13.85
N ILE A 180 11.20 7.53 -14.34
CA ILE A 180 9.80 7.39 -13.92
C ILE A 180 9.79 6.80 -12.50
N LYS A 181 9.57 7.67 -11.50
CA LYS A 181 9.67 7.32 -10.06
C LYS A 181 8.32 7.02 -9.39
N ASN A 182 7.19 7.43 -9.98
CA ASN A 182 5.84 7.26 -9.42
C ASN A 182 4.76 7.25 -10.53
N TYR A 183 3.49 7.09 -10.14
CA TYR A 183 2.34 6.98 -11.06
C TYR A 183 2.05 8.28 -11.84
N GLU A 184 2.08 9.43 -11.16
CA GLU A 184 1.80 10.73 -11.80
C GLU A 184 2.88 11.10 -12.84
N ALA A 185 4.13 10.69 -12.62
CA ALA A 185 5.20 10.83 -13.61
C ALA A 185 4.93 10.03 -14.91
N VAL A 186 4.19 8.91 -14.84
CA VAL A 186 3.71 8.22 -16.07
C VAL A 186 2.65 9.05 -16.77
N LYS A 187 1.71 9.67 -16.02
CA LYS A 187 0.65 10.50 -16.61
C LYS A 187 1.19 11.75 -17.29
N GLU A 188 2.06 12.51 -16.62
CA GLU A 188 2.65 13.74 -17.19
C GLU A 188 3.51 13.43 -18.42
N LEU A 189 4.25 12.33 -18.41
CA LEU A 189 4.97 11.85 -19.59
C LEU A 189 4.02 11.43 -20.72
N LEU A 190 2.90 10.76 -20.41
CA LEU A 190 1.89 10.41 -21.41
C LEU A 190 1.25 11.66 -22.03
N ILE A 191 0.98 12.70 -21.23
CA ILE A 191 0.51 14.00 -21.72
C ILE A 191 1.53 14.59 -22.71
N GLN A 192 2.82 14.57 -22.35
CA GLN A 192 3.91 15.08 -23.19
C GLN A 192 4.01 14.34 -24.54
N ILE A 193 4.07 13.01 -24.55
CA ILE A 193 4.29 12.23 -25.79
C ILE A 193 3.06 12.08 -26.69
N THR A 194 1.88 12.52 -26.25
CA THR A 194 0.61 12.40 -27.02
C THR A 194 -0.08 13.73 -27.32
N GLY A 195 0.43 14.85 -26.79
CA GLY A 195 -0.23 16.16 -26.89
C GLY A 195 -1.63 16.21 -26.25
N LEU A 196 -1.96 15.31 -25.33
CA LEU A 196 -3.29 15.22 -24.72
C LEU A 196 -3.61 16.45 -23.88
N LYS A 197 -4.51 17.30 -24.40
CA LYS A 197 -5.10 18.39 -23.63
C LYS A 197 -5.81 17.84 -22.39
N ARG A 198 -5.48 18.42 -21.24
CA ARG A 198 -6.26 18.29 -20.00
C ARG A 198 -7.73 18.60 -20.32
N ASP A 199 -8.64 17.91 -19.64
CA ASP A 199 -10.09 17.96 -19.83
C ASP A 199 -10.65 17.34 -21.14
N SER A 200 -9.83 16.79 -22.04
CA SER A 200 -10.34 16.04 -23.20
C SER A 200 -10.97 14.67 -22.82
N ILE A 201 -11.83 14.13 -23.70
CA ILE A 201 -12.46 12.81 -23.48
C ILE A 201 -11.40 11.71 -23.50
N GLU A 202 -10.42 11.83 -24.40
CA GLU A 202 -9.29 10.91 -24.52
C GLU A 202 -8.37 10.98 -23.29
N TYR A 203 -8.11 12.19 -22.76
CA TYR A 203 -7.38 12.39 -21.51
C TYR A 203 -8.06 11.63 -20.36
N ASN A 204 -9.37 11.81 -20.19
CA ASN A 204 -10.13 11.11 -19.15
C ASN A 204 -10.13 9.59 -19.35
N SER A 205 -10.33 9.12 -20.59
CA SER A 205 -10.37 7.69 -20.90
C SER A 205 -9.04 6.96 -20.65
N LEU A 206 -7.91 7.65 -20.88
CA LEU A 206 -6.55 7.11 -20.70
C LEU A 206 -6.03 7.30 -19.27
N LEU A 207 -6.00 8.53 -18.76
CA LEU A 207 -5.20 8.91 -17.60
C LEU A 207 -5.95 8.81 -16.27
N ASN A 208 -7.29 8.83 -16.31
CA ASN A 208 -8.17 8.55 -15.17
C ASN A 208 -8.66 7.09 -15.18
N SER A 209 -7.85 6.19 -15.75
CA SER A 209 -8.09 4.74 -15.79
C SER A 209 -6.88 3.98 -15.24
N GLU A 210 -6.93 2.65 -15.20
CA GLU A 210 -5.80 1.80 -14.80
C GLU A 210 -4.68 1.73 -15.86
N PHE A 211 -4.95 2.16 -17.10
CA PHE A 211 -4.04 2.08 -18.24
C PHE A 211 -2.60 2.55 -17.98
N PRO A 212 -2.33 3.67 -17.26
CA PRO A 212 -0.95 4.12 -17.01
C PRO A 212 -0.16 3.19 -16.07
N LEU A 213 -0.82 2.26 -15.35
CA LEU A 213 -0.13 1.22 -14.56
C LEU A 213 0.52 0.14 -15.46
N HIS A 214 0.00 -0.06 -16.68
CA HIS A 214 0.48 -1.09 -17.59
C HIS A 214 1.68 -0.64 -18.43
N ILE A 215 1.97 0.66 -18.46
CA ILE A 215 2.95 1.30 -19.35
C ILE A 215 4.33 1.36 -18.69
N ASN A 216 5.34 0.89 -19.44
CA ASN A 216 6.74 0.90 -19.07
C ASN A 216 7.60 1.44 -20.21
N PHE A 217 8.89 1.66 -19.92
CA PHE A 217 9.85 2.20 -20.85
C PHE A 217 11.15 1.37 -20.75
N VAL A 218 11.79 1.13 -21.90
CA VAL A 218 13.08 0.43 -22.00
C VAL A 218 14.00 1.24 -22.91
N ASP A 219 15.24 1.44 -22.47
CA ASP A 219 16.27 2.24 -23.12
C ASP A 219 17.07 1.41 -24.14
N LYS A 220 16.96 1.74 -25.43
CA LYS A 220 17.74 1.09 -26.51
C LYS A 220 19.24 1.30 -26.35
N GLY A 221 19.67 2.43 -25.78
CA GLY A 221 21.08 2.84 -25.67
C GLY A 221 21.85 2.18 -24.53
N THR A 222 21.43 0.99 -24.07
CA THR A 222 22.04 0.28 -22.92
C THR A 222 22.58 -1.09 -23.30
N SER A 223 23.44 -1.68 -22.45
CA SER A 223 23.97 -3.03 -22.69
C SER A 223 22.87 -4.10 -22.68
N GLN A 224 23.06 -5.18 -23.45
CA GLN A 224 22.06 -6.25 -23.59
C GLN A 224 21.56 -6.81 -22.24
N GLU A 225 22.46 -7.03 -21.27
CA GLU A 225 22.11 -7.45 -19.91
C GLU A 225 21.14 -6.47 -19.21
N LYS A 226 21.33 -5.16 -19.45
CA LYS A 226 20.53 -4.09 -18.86
C LYS A 226 19.22 -3.86 -19.61
N ILE A 227 19.19 -4.09 -20.93
CA ILE A 227 17.95 -4.18 -21.71
C ILE A 227 17.07 -5.31 -21.16
N LEU A 228 17.63 -6.50 -20.94
CA LEU A 228 16.93 -7.65 -20.36
C LEU A 228 16.47 -7.40 -18.90
N GLU A 229 17.29 -6.74 -18.07
CA GLU A 229 16.87 -6.30 -16.73
C GLU A 229 15.68 -5.33 -16.81
N ASN A 230 15.75 -4.33 -17.69
CA ASN A 230 14.69 -3.32 -17.88
C ASN A 230 13.38 -3.96 -18.36
N PHE A 231 13.41 -4.88 -19.33
CA PHE A 231 12.23 -5.68 -19.71
C PHE A 231 11.69 -6.49 -18.53
N THR A 232 12.57 -7.15 -17.76
CA THR A 232 12.18 -7.91 -16.56
C THR A 232 11.57 -7.02 -15.46
N ILE A 233 12.01 -5.77 -15.33
CA ILE A 233 11.37 -4.76 -14.44
C ILE A 233 10.00 -4.37 -14.99
N ALA A 234 9.88 -4.10 -16.29
CA ALA A 234 8.64 -3.70 -16.95
C ALA A 234 7.54 -4.76 -16.80
N LEU A 235 7.83 -6.03 -17.13
CA LEU A 235 6.87 -7.12 -17.00
C LEU A 235 6.35 -7.26 -15.55
N ARG A 236 7.23 -7.16 -14.54
CA ARG A 236 6.83 -7.20 -13.13
C ARG A 236 6.00 -6.00 -12.68
N ARG A 237 6.13 -4.82 -13.32
CA ARG A 237 5.27 -3.66 -13.07
C ARG A 237 3.87 -3.90 -13.63
N SER A 238 3.74 -4.35 -14.88
CA SER A 238 2.42 -4.66 -15.47
C SER A 238 1.74 -5.88 -14.81
N GLN A 239 2.50 -6.86 -14.28
CA GLN A 239 1.91 -7.94 -13.47
C GLN A 239 1.29 -7.40 -12.17
N LYS A 240 1.91 -6.38 -11.55
CA LYS A 240 1.32 -5.68 -10.39
C LYS A 240 0.12 -4.84 -10.81
N ALA A 241 0.12 -4.23 -12.00
CA ALA A 241 -1.04 -3.53 -12.55
C ALA A 241 -2.27 -4.46 -12.70
N ALA A 242 -2.10 -5.62 -13.34
CA ALA A 242 -3.15 -6.63 -13.47
C ALA A 242 -3.67 -7.14 -12.11
N PHE A 243 -2.79 -7.24 -11.11
CA PHE A 243 -3.17 -7.59 -9.74
C PHE A 243 -3.96 -6.47 -9.03
N THR A 244 -3.59 -5.20 -9.23
CA THR A 244 -4.38 -4.03 -8.77
C THR A 244 -5.75 -4.00 -9.43
N SER A 245 -5.85 -4.30 -10.73
CA SER A 245 -7.12 -4.38 -11.46
C SER A 245 -8.06 -5.43 -10.86
N LEU A 246 -7.54 -6.62 -10.53
CA LEU A 246 -8.28 -7.66 -9.82
C LEU A 246 -8.79 -7.18 -8.44
N PHE A 247 -7.97 -6.42 -7.70
CA PHE A 247 -8.38 -5.79 -6.45
C PHE A 247 -9.50 -4.76 -6.64
N ASN A 248 -9.40 -3.90 -7.65
CA ASN A 248 -10.40 -2.86 -7.94
C ASN A 248 -11.73 -3.45 -8.42
N VAL A 249 -11.72 -4.51 -9.24
CA VAL A 249 -12.93 -5.28 -9.59
C VAL A 249 -13.57 -5.86 -8.32
N SER A 250 -12.78 -6.52 -7.47
CA SER A 250 -13.27 -7.10 -6.21
C SER A 250 -13.86 -6.04 -5.27
N PHE A 251 -13.24 -4.86 -5.20
CA PHE A 251 -13.72 -3.72 -4.42
C PHE A 251 -15.04 -3.16 -4.95
N ASN A 252 -15.13 -2.92 -6.26
CA ASN A 252 -16.32 -2.34 -6.90
C ASN A 252 -17.55 -3.25 -6.78
N GLU A 253 -17.40 -4.55 -7.02
CA GLU A 253 -18.49 -5.53 -6.83
C GLU A 253 -18.92 -5.59 -5.36
N SER A 254 -17.99 -5.52 -4.43
CA SER A 254 -18.30 -5.54 -2.98
C SER A 254 -18.99 -4.26 -2.52
N MET A 255 -18.60 -3.10 -3.06
CA MET A 255 -19.30 -1.83 -2.85
C MET A 255 -20.71 -1.83 -3.45
N ASN A 256 -20.90 -2.45 -4.62
CA ASN A 256 -22.22 -2.61 -5.23
C ASN A 256 -23.10 -3.54 -4.39
N LYS A 257 -22.63 -4.73 -4.00
CA LYS A 257 -23.43 -5.63 -3.15
C LYS A 257 -23.59 -5.13 -1.70
N MET A 258 -22.70 -4.26 -1.21
CA MET A 258 -22.92 -3.51 0.04
C MET A 258 -24.05 -2.49 -0.13
N ARG A 259 -24.05 -1.67 -1.19
CA ARG A 259 -25.15 -0.72 -1.48
C ARG A 259 -26.49 -1.44 -1.62
N GLU A 260 -26.51 -2.56 -2.33
CA GLU A 260 -27.70 -3.41 -2.45
C GLU A 260 -28.15 -3.89 -1.07
N ARG A 261 -27.29 -4.52 -0.26
CA ARG A 261 -27.67 -4.97 1.10
C ARG A 261 -28.10 -3.83 2.04
N VAL A 262 -27.49 -2.66 1.90
CA VAL A 262 -27.84 -1.44 2.66
C VAL A 262 -29.20 -0.86 2.21
N TRP A 263 -29.69 -1.21 1.01
CA TRP A 263 -31.04 -0.87 0.54
C TRP A 263 -32.06 -1.99 0.81
N GLU A 264 -31.63 -3.25 0.72
CA GLU A 264 -32.34 -4.48 1.14
C GLU A 264 -32.52 -4.56 2.69
N LEU A 265 -32.08 -3.54 3.46
CA LEU A 265 -32.21 -3.54 4.93
C LEU A 265 -33.65 -3.66 5.40
N GLY A 266 -34.62 -3.04 4.71
CA GLY A 266 -36.04 -3.14 5.06
C GLY A 266 -36.60 -4.57 4.97
N GLU A 267 -35.88 -5.51 4.36
CA GLU A 267 -36.21 -6.95 4.35
C GLU A 267 -35.29 -7.77 5.28
N ASN A 268 -34.08 -7.26 5.56
CA ASN A 268 -33.06 -7.93 6.39
C ASN A 268 -32.92 -7.34 7.81
N GLU A 269 -33.85 -6.48 8.25
CA GLU A 269 -33.81 -5.77 9.54
C GLU A 269 -33.52 -6.71 10.72
N SER A 270 -34.09 -7.93 10.68
CA SER A 270 -33.92 -8.96 11.71
C SER A 270 -32.46 -9.34 11.99
N LEU A 271 -31.57 -9.32 10.98
CA LEU A 271 -30.14 -9.61 11.15
C LEU A 271 -29.39 -8.41 11.75
N PHE A 272 -29.72 -7.18 11.32
CA PHE A 272 -29.16 -5.97 11.93
C PHE A 272 -29.59 -5.85 13.40
N TYR A 273 -30.86 -6.11 13.70
CA TYR A 273 -31.34 -6.16 15.07
C TYR A 273 -30.68 -7.30 15.86
N TYR A 274 -30.49 -8.50 15.29
CA TYR A 274 -29.77 -9.57 15.97
C TYR A 274 -28.33 -9.17 16.34
N ASN A 275 -27.54 -8.67 15.39
CA ASN A 275 -26.16 -8.25 15.64
C ASN A 275 -26.06 -7.05 16.61
N TYR A 276 -26.98 -6.08 16.52
CA TYR A 276 -27.01 -4.92 17.42
C TYR A 276 -27.45 -5.27 18.86
N LEU A 277 -28.40 -6.20 19.03
CA LEU A 277 -29.05 -6.50 20.32
C LEU A 277 -28.42 -7.68 21.08
N ASN A 278 -27.86 -8.66 20.36
CA ASN A 278 -27.28 -9.88 20.94
C ASN A 278 -25.73 -9.90 20.87
N GLU A 279 -25.15 -9.41 19.78
CA GLU A 279 -23.68 -9.38 19.57
C GLU A 279 -23.07 -8.00 19.92
N GLY A 280 -23.90 -6.96 20.05
CA GLY A 280 -23.49 -5.62 20.45
C GLY A 280 -22.72 -4.82 19.39
N GLN A 281 -22.88 -5.16 18.11
CA GLN A 281 -22.25 -4.42 17.02
C GLN A 281 -22.94 -3.08 16.76
N HIS A 282 -22.18 -2.09 16.30
CA HIS A 282 -22.71 -0.79 15.84
C HIS A 282 -23.06 -0.84 14.35
N VAL A 283 -23.95 0.05 13.90
CA VAL A 283 -24.53 0.00 12.53
C VAL A 283 -23.45 0.19 11.45
N ASP A 284 -22.49 1.07 11.69
CA ASP A 284 -21.29 1.26 10.86
C ASP A 284 -20.37 0.04 10.85
N ASN A 285 -20.14 -0.57 12.01
CA ASN A 285 -19.39 -1.83 12.12
C ASN A 285 -20.08 -2.98 11.36
N ILE A 286 -21.41 -3.14 11.46
CA ILE A 286 -22.17 -4.16 10.69
C ILE A 286 -22.08 -3.88 9.18
N ILE A 287 -22.16 -2.61 8.75
CA ILE A 287 -21.98 -2.23 7.33
C ILE A 287 -20.56 -2.53 6.85
N PHE A 288 -19.54 -2.29 7.69
CA PHE A 288 -18.15 -2.60 7.38
C PHE A 288 -17.91 -4.12 7.28
N ASP A 289 -18.46 -4.92 8.19
CA ASP A 289 -18.39 -6.39 8.13
C ASP A 289 -19.08 -6.94 6.88
N ILE A 290 -20.22 -6.35 6.47
CA ILE A 290 -20.88 -6.68 5.20
C ILE A 290 -19.97 -6.38 4.00
N PHE A 291 -19.27 -5.24 4.00
CA PHE A 291 -18.30 -4.92 2.97
C PHE A 291 -17.12 -5.89 2.97
N ASP A 292 -16.47 -6.12 4.12
CA ASP A 292 -15.29 -6.98 4.24
C ASP A 292 -15.59 -8.45 3.94
N ALA A 293 -16.73 -8.98 4.40
CA ALA A 293 -17.16 -10.33 4.05
C ALA A 293 -17.44 -10.47 2.54
N ASN A 294 -18.10 -9.48 1.93
CA ASN A 294 -18.27 -9.46 0.47
C ASN A 294 -16.92 -9.34 -0.23
N PHE A 295 -16.03 -8.47 0.23
CA PHE A 295 -14.71 -8.26 -0.34
C PHE A 295 -13.86 -9.52 -0.28
N LYS A 296 -13.80 -10.21 0.86
CA LYS A 296 -13.16 -11.51 1.01
C LYS A 296 -13.75 -12.55 0.06
N ASN A 297 -15.07 -12.57 -0.17
CA ASN A 297 -15.72 -13.50 -1.09
C ASN A 297 -15.42 -13.19 -2.57
N TYR A 298 -15.65 -11.95 -3.03
CA TYR A 298 -15.37 -11.53 -4.40
C TYR A 298 -13.87 -11.58 -4.73
N TYR A 299 -13.02 -11.16 -3.80
CA TYR A 299 -11.56 -11.28 -3.93
C TYR A 299 -11.17 -12.74 -4.09
N ASN A 300 -11.65 -13.66 -3.25
CA ASN A 300 -11.31 -15.08 -3.39
C ASN A 300 -11.80 -15.65 -4.72
N TYR A 301 -13.05 -15.36 -5.11
CA TYR A 301 -13.62 -15.80 -6.38
C TYR A 301 -12.80 -15.33 -7.59
N GLU A 302 -12.47 -14.04 -7.70
CA GLU A 302 -11.64 -13.53 -8.80
C GLU A 302 -10.18 -13.99 -8.67
N LYS A 303 -9.60 -14.08 -7.47
CA LYS A 303 -8.25 -14.62 -7.23
C LYS A 303 -8.13 -16.09 -7.67
N ASP A 304 -9.17 -16.91 -7.48
CA ASP A 304 -9.20 -18.31 -7.92
C ASP A 304 -9.51 -18.44 -9.43
N LYS A 305 -10.51 -17.70 -9.93
CA LYS A 305 -10.88 -17.63 -11.36
C LYS A 305 -9.71 -17.17 -12.24
N ASN A 306 -8.99 -16.13 -11.84
CA ASN A 306 -7.81 -15.62 -12.55
C ASN A 306 -6.50 -16.22 -11.98
N TYR A 307 -6.54 -17.31 -11.21
CA TYR A 307 -5.35 -17.85 -10.54
C TYR A 307 -4.25 -18.24 -11.53
N ARG A 308 -4.63 -18.93 -12.62
CA ARG A 308 -3.68 -19.48 -13.59
C ARG A 308 -2.92 -18.42 -14.37
N ASP A 309 -3.59 -17.30 -14.67
CA ASP A 309 -3.10 -16.30 -15.61
C ASP A 309 -2.64 -14.99 -14.92
N ILE A 310 -3.16 -14.62 -13.73
CA ILE A 310 -2.68 -13.45 -12.95
C ILE A 310 -1.82 -13.89 -11.75
N ILE A 311 -2.38 -14.70 -10.84
CA ILE A 311 -1.75 -14.97 -9.53
C ILE A 311 -0.52 -15.87 -9.66
N ASN A 312 -0.62 -16.94 -10.44
CA ASN A 312 0.45 -17.91 -10.64
C ASN A 312 1.65 -17.31 -11.40
N PRO A 313 1.49 -16.50 -12.46
CA PRO A 313 2.63 -15.83 -13.11
C PRO A 313 3.28 -14.74 -12.26
N LEU A 314 2.52 -14.03 -11.40
CA LEU A 314 3.08 -13.10 -10.40
C LEU A 314 3.89 -13.84 -9.33
N ARG A 315 3.43 -15.03 -8.88
CA ARG A 315 4.19 -15.91 -7.98
C ARG A 315 5.45 -16.45 -8.64
N LYS A 316 5.34 -16.96 -9.87
CA LYS A 316 6.48 -17.47 -10.67
C LYS A 316 7.53 -16.40 -10.93
N SER A 317 7.16 -15.21 -11.39
CA SER A 317 8.12 -14.13 -11.66
C SER A 317 8.83 -13.66 -10.39
N THR A 318 8.12 -13.63 -9.26
CA THR A 318 8.72 -13.33 -7.95
C THR A 318 9.72 -14.41 -7.55
N GLN A 319 9.36 -15.69 -7.70
CA GLN A 319 10.27 -16.82 -7.44
C GLN A 319 11.48 -16.85 -8.39
N ILE A 320 11.29 -16.57 -9.68
CA ILE A 320 12.36 -16.47 -10.68
C ILE A 320 13.27 -15.30 -10.34
N PHE A 321 12.74 -14.13 -9.98
CA PHE A 321 13.55 -12.99 -9.58
C PHE A 321 14.35 -13.29 -8.29
N SER A 322 13.74 -13.92 -7.27
CA SER A 322 14.48 -14.38 -6.09
C SER A 322 15.55 -15.42 -6.45
N LYS A 323 15.26 -16.35 -7.36
CA LYS A 323 16.22 -17.36 -7.83
C LYS A 323 17.36 -16.72 -8.65
N TRP A 324 17.08 -15.71 -9.47
CA TRP A 324 18.06 -14.95 -10.23
C TRP A 324 18.97 -14.13 -9.31
N GLN A 325 18.41 -13.48 -8.29
CA GLN A 325 19.16 -12.86 -7.19
C GLN A 325 20.01 -13.89 -6.40
N GLU A 326 19.52 -15.13 -6.27
CA GLU A 326 20.22 -16.21 -5.59
C GLU A 326 21.27 -16.97 -6.43
N LEU A 327 21.19 -16.92 -7.76
CA LEU A 327 22.16 -17.52 -8.68
C LEU A 327 23.29 -16.53 -9.01
N ASN A 328 22.95 -15.27 -9.27
CA ASN A 328 23.91 -14.18 -9.52
C ASN A 328 24.48 -13.64 -8.19
N LYS A 329 24.85 -14.55 -7.29
CA LYS A 329 25.08 -14.37 -5.85
C LYS A 329 26.38 -13.62 -5.52
N THR A 330 26.46 -12.37 -5.98
CA THR A 330 27.43 -11.40 -5.51
C THR A 330 27.09 -10.95 -4.08
N GLN A 331 28.11 -10.67 -3.26
CA GLN A 331 27.93 -10.24 -1.86
C GLN A 331 27.05 -8.99 -1.73
N SER A 332 27.07 -8.12 -2.75
CA SER A 332 26.20 -6.96 -2.91
C SER A 332 24.70 -7.30 -2.90
N MET A 333 24.27 -8.42 -3.50
CA MET A 333 22.84 -8.78 -3.55
C MET A 333 22.33 -9.42 -2.26
N ILE A 334 23.15 -10.24 -1.58
CA ILE A 334 22.85 -10.70 -0.21
C ILE A 334 22.66 -9.47 0.69
N ASN A 335 23.60 -8.52 0.64
CA ASN A 335 23.50 -7.26 1.36
C ASN A 335 22.20 -6.52 0.95
N TYR A 336 21.94 -6.29 -0.35
CA TYR A 336 20.73 -5.59 -0.82
C TYR A 336 19.41 -6.15 -0.26
N SER A 337 19.25 -7.48 -0.22
CA SER A 337 18.06 -8.12 0.36
C SER A 337 17.91 -7.85 1.86
N GLN A 338 19.01 -7.87 2.61
CA GLN A 338 19.05 -7.56 4.04
C GLN A 338 18.77 -6.07 4.30
N ARG A 339 19.34 -5.18 3.47
CA ARG A 339 19.09 -3.73 3.51
C ARG A 339 17.61 -3.43 3.26
N LEU A 340 16.99 -3.99 2.22
CA LEU A 340 15.55 -3.84 1.97
C LEU A 340 14.69 -4.34 3.13
N ARG A 341 15.05 -5.48 3.75
CA ARG A 341 14.35 -6.00 4.94
C ARG A 341 14.43 -5.03 6.12
N LEU A 342 15.59 -4.39 6.33
CA LEU A 342 15.79 -3.41 7.40
C LEU A 342 15.13 -2.06 7.11
N ILE A 343 15.20 -1.56 5.86
CA ILE A 343 14.46 -0.38 5.38
C ILE A 343 12.95 -0.59 5.59
N ASN A 344 12.40 -1.74 5.16
CA ASN A 344 11.00 -2.06 5.40
C ASN A 344 10.69 -2.14 6.90
N LYS A 345 11.57 -2.70 7.73
CA LYS A 345 11.37 -2.73 9.20
C LYS A 345 11.41 -1.33 9.83
N PHE A 346 12.26 -0.43 9.36
CA PHE A 346 12.27 0.98 9.76
C PHE A 346 10.96 1.68 9.37
N TYR A 347 10.52 1.49 8.11
CA TYR A 347 9.25 2.00 7.61
C TYR A 347 8.05 1.46 8.39
N TYR A 348 8.03 0.17 8.72
CA TYR A 348 6.99 -0.44 9.57
C TYR A 348 7.05 0.05 11.02
N LEU A 349 8.22 0.32 11.61
CA LEU A 349 8.34 0.91 12.95
C LEU A 349 7.89 2.39 13.00
N PHE A 350 7.86 3.07 11.85
CA PHE A 350 7.32 4.43 11.71
C PHE A 350 5.83 4.44 11.36
N LYS A 351 5.35 3.49 10.53
CA LYS A 351 3.92 3.39 10.15
C LYS A 351 3.04 2.65 11.15
N HIS A 352 3.54 1.59 11.78
CA HIS A 352 2.96 1.09 13.02
C HIS A 352 3.48 1.95 14.16
N GLU A 353 3.03 3.21 14.15
CA GLU A 353 2.83 3.91 15.41
C GLU A 353 2.01 2.98 16.32
N GLN A 354 2.43 2.79 17.58
CA GLN A 354 1.51 2.25 18.59
C GLN A 354 0.50 3.34 19.02
N LYS A 355 -0.12 4.00 18.04
CA LYS A 355 -1.40 4.61 18.27
C LYS A 355 -2.37 3.48 18.54
N LEU A 356 -2.96 3.51 19.72
CA LEU A 356 -4.20 2.80 19.98
C LEU A 356 -5.17 3.14 18.84
N LEU A 357 -5.83 2.13 18.29
CA LEU A 357 -6.86 2.31 17.28
C LEU A 357 -7.90 3.26 17.84
N THR A 358 -8.26 4.27 17.05
CA THR A 358 -9.25 5.28 17.42
C THR A 358 -10.62 4.64 17.45
N VAL A 359 -11.12 4.34 18.65
CA VAL A 359 -12.45 3.79 18.87
C VAL A 359 -13.48 4.91 18.85
N SER A 360 -14.71 4.61 18.44
CA SER A 360 -15.79 5.58 18.60
C SER A 360 -16.14 5.76 20.08
N LYS A 361 -16.69 6.92 20.42
CA LYS A 361 -17.31 7.13 21.74
C LYS A 361 -18.64 6.37 21.88
N SER A 362 -19.24 5.97 20.77
CA SER A 362 -20.44 5.15 20.74
C SER A 362 -20.21 3.71 21.19
N ASP A 363 -19.06 3.12 20.80
CA ASP A 363 -18.79 1.69 20.96
C ASP A 363 -18.78 1.27 22.43
N ASP A 364 -19.42 0.15 22.79
CA ASP A 364 -19.25 -0.44 24.14
C ASP A 364 -17.77 -0.71 24.46
N ILE A 365 -17.44 -0.81 25.76
CA ILE A 365 -16.11 -1.22 26.21
C ILE A 365 -15.90 -2.74 25.97
N SER A 366 -14.74 -3.08 25.41
CA SER A 366 -14.40 -4.35 24.74
C SER A 366 -13.02 -4.89 25.17
N PHE A 367 -12.70 -6.14 24.83
CA PHE A 367 -11.36 -6.69 25.02
C PHE A 367 -10.34 -5.90 24.20
N GLY A 368 -9.24 -5.45 24.83
CA GLY A 368 -8.21 -4.65 24.16
C GLY A 368 -8.39 -3.14 24.27
N ASP A 369 -9.50 -2.64 24.82
CA ASP A 369 -9.60 -1.22 25.17
C ASP A 369 -8.57 -0.79 26.21
N VAL A 370 -8.02 0.40 26.03
CA VAL A 370 -7.10 1.05 26.96
C VAL A 370 -7.75 2.30 27.54
N ILE A 371 -7.74 2.37 28.86
CA ILE A 371 -8.46 3.35 29.66
C ILE A 371 -7.46 4.07 30.57
N ASN A 372 -7.53 5.40 30.62
CA ASN A 372 -6.79 6.20 31.58
C ASN A 372 -7.63 6.40 32.84
N ILE A 373 -7.03 6.12 34.00
CA ILE A 373 -7.61 6.38 35.32
C ILE A 373 -6.58 7.13 36.14
N SER A 374 -6.88 8.38 36.48
CA SER A 374 -6.02 9.25 37.31
C SER A 374 -4.58 9.37 36.78
N GLY A 375 -4.40 9.38 35.45
CA GLY A 375 -3.11 9.46 34.76
C GLY A 375 -2.50 8.12 34.34
N GLU A 376 -2.87 7.02 35.01
CA GLU A 376 -2.36 5.68 34.76
C GLU A 376 -3.20 4.93 33.71
N GLU A 377 -2.61 4.04 32.91
CA GLU A 377 -3.34 3.29 31.86
C GLU A 377 -3.57 1.82 32.18
N TYR A 378 -4.74 1.32 31.77
CA TYR A 378 -5.24 -0.02 32.05
C TYR A 378 -5.85 -0.62 30.78
N LEU A 379 -5.47 -1.85 30.45
CA LEU A 379 -5.98 -2.66 29.34
C LEU A 379 -7.13 -3.53 29.84
N VAL A 380 -8.27 -3.51 29.13
CA VAL A 380 -9.39 -4.44 29.36
C VAL A 380 -8.99 -5.81 28.85
N VAL A 381 -8.87 -6.79 29.76
CA VAL A 381 -8.40 -8.15 29.46
C VAL A 381 -9.45 -9.23 29.75
N SER A 382 -10.71 -8.83 29.94
CA SER A 382 -11.87 -9.73 29.94
C SER A 382 -12.34 -9.94 28.50
N GLN A 383 -12.68 -11.16 28.10
CA GLN A 383 -12.98 -11.50 26.70
C GLN A 383 -14.31 -10.88 26.24
N ASP A 384 -14.47 -10.63 24.94
CA ASP A 384 -15.65 -9.91 24.40
C ASP A 384 -16.98 -10.61 24.72
N CYS A 385 -16.99 -11.95 24.73
CA CYS A 385 -18.15 -12.76 25.14
C CYS A 385 -18.57 -12.57 26.62
N ASP A 386 -17.71 -11.93 27.42
CA ASP A 386 -17.94 -11.52 28.81
C ASP A 386 -18.15 -10.00 28.97
N THR A 387 -17.74 -9.16 28.00
CA THR A 387 -17.87 -7.69 28.06
C THR A 387 -19.01 -7.10 27.20
N THR A 388 -19.57 -7.82 26.23
CA THR A 388 -20.74 -7.33 25.48
C THR A 388 -21.98 -7.20 26.38
N ILE A 389 -22.70 -6.07 26.28
CA ILE A 389 -24.02 -5.87 26.90
C ILE A 389 -25.13 -6.34 25.95
N ARG A 390 -25.89 -7.35 26.36
CA ARG A 390 -27.05 -7.94 25.66
C ARG A 390 -28.37 -7.27 26.05
N GLN A 391 -29.36 -7.31 25.16
CA GLN A 391 -30.68 -6.68 25.35
C GLN A 391 -31.48 -7.18 26.56
N GLU A 392 -31.43 -8.49 26.85
CA GLU A 392 -32.28 -9.14 27.87
C GLU A 392 -31.50 -9.74 29.06
N GLU A 393 -30.23 -10.11 28.89
CA GLU A 393 -29.41 -10.76 29.93
C GLU A 393 -28.37 -9.84 30.61
N GLY A 394 -28.19 -8.60 30.13
CA GLY A 394 -27.15 -7.70 30.65
C GLY A 394 -25.75 -8.07 30.16
N ARG A 395 -24.75 -8.00 31.05
CA ARG A 395 -23.36 -8.45 30.80
C ARG A 395 -23.10 -9.71 31.64
N LYS A 396 -22.31 -10.67 31.12
CA LYS A 396 -22.03 -11.94 31.81
C LYS A 396 -21.11 -11.81 33.03
N LEU A 397 -20.28 -10.76 33.09
CA LEU A 397 -19.51 -10.36 34.26
C LEU A 397 -19.91 -8.96 34.73
N ASP A 398 -20.30 -8.85 36.00
CA ASP A 398 -20.48 -7.57 36.69
C ASP A 398 -19.14 -6.92 37.06
N ASP A 399 -18.06 -7.71 37.12
CA ASP A 399 -16.70 -7.32 37.49
C ASP A 399 -15.72 -7.56 36.33
N ILE A 400 -15.07 -6.49 35.87
CA ILE A 400 -14.22 -6.52 34.67
C ILE A 400 -12.75 -6.50 35.07
N THR A 401 -12.00 -7.50 34.58
CA THR A 401 -10.56 -7.59 34.82
C THR A 401 -9.79 -6.57 33.96
N LEU A 402 -9.03 -5.71 34.64
CA LEU A 402 -8.11 -4.75 34.05
C LEU A 402 -6.65 -5.17 34.30
N LEU A 403 -5.80 -5.03 33.29
CA LEU A 403 -4.35 -5.17 33.39
C LEU A 403 -3.71 -3.78 33.36
N LYS A 404 -3.02 -3.37 34.42
CA LYS A 404 -2.32 -2.08 34.44
C LYS A 404 -1.11 -2.10 33.50
N LEU A 405 -1.11 -1.19 32.52
CA LEU A 405 -0.04 -1.06 31.54
C LEU A 405 1.14 -0.28 32.14
N GLN A 406 2.25 -0.99 32.37
CA GLN A 406 3.53 -0.33 32.69
C GLN A 406 4.10 0.31 31.41
N LYS A 407 3.82 1.61 31.23
CA LYS A 407 4.37 2.42 30.14
C LYS A 407 5.89 2.54 30.24
N SER A 408 6.62 1.63 29.59
CA SER A 408 8.03 1.87 29.27
C SER A 408 8.13 2.54 27.89
N SER A 409 8.05 3.88 27.88
CA SER A 409 8.22 4.67 26.66
C SER A 409 9.67 4.65 26.21
N VAL A 410 9.93 4.15 25.00
CA VAL A 410 11.23 4.23 24.33
C VAL A 410 11.05 5.04 23.06
N SER A 411 11.87 6.07 22.85
CA SER A 411 11.74 6.90 21.65
C SER A 411 11.97 6.07 20.38
N LEU A 412 11.24 6.39 19.31
CA LEU A 412 11.40 5.74 18.01
C LEU A 412 12.87 5.76 17.55
N PRO A 413 13.63 6.87 17.64
CA PRO A 413 15.08 6.89 17.41
C PRO A 413 15.86 5.83 18.21
N GLU A 414 15.54 5.60 19.48
CA GLU A 414 16.17 4.53 20.27
C GLU A 414 15.75 3.12 19.82
N LYS A 415 14.48 2.91 19.45
CA LYS A 415 14.01 1.61 18.93
C LYS A 415 14.61 1.29 17.55
N LEU A 416 14.77 2.30 16.70
CA LEU A 416 15.46 2.21 15.41
C LEU A 416 16.94 1.91 15.63
N TYR A 417 17.63 2.60 16.54
CA TYR A 417 19.02 2.31 16.90
C TYR A 417 19.19 0.88 17.42
N LYS A 418 18.35 0.43 18.37
CA LYS A 418 18.38 -0.96 18.88
C LYS A 418 18.15 -1.98 17.76
N THR A 419 17.24 -1.67 16.83
CA THR A 419 16.96 -2.54 15.68
C THR A 419 18.17 -2.64 14.74
N LEU A 420 18.79 -1.51 14.39
CA LEU A 420 19.98 -1.40 13.56
C LEU A 420 21.18 -2.13 14.21
N ASP A 421 21.46 -1.84 15.48
CA ASP A 421 22.59 -2.40 16.23
C ASP A 421 22.44 -3.92 16.45
N SER A 422 21.21 -4.42 16.57
CA SER A 422 20.92 -5.86 16.65
C SER A 422 21.07 -6.63 15.33
N GLN A 423 21.15 -5.94 14.19
CA GLN A 423 21.20 -6.56 12.85
C GLN A 423 22.52 -6.32 12.10
N LYS A 424 23.45 -5.54 12.65
CA LYS A 424 24.80 -5.38 12.12
C LYS A 424 25.55 -6.72 12.09
N THR A 425 26.34 -6.95 11.06
CA THR A 425 27.25 -8.10 11.00
C THR A 425 28.41 -7.94 11.98
N SER A 426 28.90 -9.05 12.53
CA SER A 426 30.03 -9.07 13.46
C SER A 426 31.26 -8.37 12.87
N GLY A 427 31.71 -7.29 13.52
CA GLY A 427 32.85 -6.48 13.11
C GLY A 427 32.52 -5.12 12.50
N LEU A 428 31.28 -4.88 12.06
CA LEU A 428 30.84 -3.52 11.65
C LEU A 428 30.42 -2.66 12.84
N SER A 429 30.63 -1.35 12.73
CA SER A 429 30.02 -0.34 13.59
C SER A 429 28.56 -0.10 13.21
N CYS A 430 27.77 0.50 14.13
CA CYS A 430 26.37 0.84 13.85
C CYS A 430 26.27 1.91 12.74
N SER A 431 27.17 2.91 12.75
CA SER A 431 27.36 3.90 11.68
C SER A 431 27.78 3.28 10.34
N GLY A 432 28.72 2.34 10.34
CA GLY A 432 29.17 1.66 9.12
C GLY A 432 28.06 0.79 8.50
N PHE A 433 27.28 0.11 9.34
CA PHE A 433 26.12 -0.66 8.88
C PHE A 433 24.98 0.26 8.41
N PHE A 434 24.76 1.40 9.06
CA PHE A 434 23.85 2.45 8.56
C PHE A 434 24.27 2.98 7.19
N ASN A 435 25.56 3.26 6.99
CA ASN A 435 26.12 3.68 5.71
C ASN A 435 25.81 2.66 4.61
N GLU A 436 26.16 1.38 4.83
CA GLU A 436 25.80 0.27 3.94
C GLU A 436 24.29 0.25 3.62
N VAL A 437 23.43 0.36 4.63
CA VAL A 437 21.98 0.17 4.50
C VAL A 437 21.26 1.34 3.84
N PHE A 438 21.64 2.58 4.13
CA PHE A 438 20.86 3.76 3.73
C PHE A 438 21.53 4.68 2.71
N LEU A 439 22.87 4.76 2.65
CA LEU A 439 23.56 5.83 1.92
C LEU A 439 24.55 5.36 0.84
N LYS A 440 25.20 4.21 1.03
CA LYS A 440 26.30 3.73 0.18
C LYS A 440 25.86 3.47 -1.27
N GLY A 441 26.39 4.27 -2.19
CA GLY A 441 26.09 4.21 -3.62
C GLY A 441 24.76 4.86 -3.99
N GLU A 442 24.18 4.46 -5.12
CA GLU A 442 22.87 4.92 -5.60
C GLU A 442 21.70 4.22 -4.88
N ASN A 443 21.81 4.01 -3.57
CA ASN A 443 20.79 3.38 -2.73
C ASN A 443 19.59 4.33 -2.52
N LEU A 444 18.75 4.43 -3.56
CA LEU A 444 17.63 5.36 -3.62
C LEU A 444 16.52 4.98 -2.63
N GLU A 445 16.31 3.70 -2.38
CA GLU A 445 15.35 3.19 -1.38
C GLU A 445 15.79 3.57 0.04
N GLY A 446 17.08 3.46 0.34
CA GLY A 446 17.67 3.90 1.61
C GLY A 446 17.50 5.40 1.85
N LYS A 447 17.86 6.22 0.86
CA LYS A 447 17.73 7.69 0.92
C LYS A 447 16.28 8.13 1.06
N LYS A 448 15.36 7.57 0.27
CA LYS A 448 13.90 7.77 0.43
C LYS A 448 13.39 7.38 1.82
N CYS A 449 13.92 6.31 2.42
CA CYS A 449 13.51 5.92 3.77
C CYS A 449 13.89 7.00 4.80
N LEU A 450 15.07 7.61 4.66
CA LEU A 450 15.49 8.73 5.52
C LEU A 450 14.63 9.98 5.27
N GLU A 451 14.40 10.33 4.00
CA GLU A 451 13.51 11.43 3.58
C GLU A 451 12.09 11.27 4.18
N MET A 452 11.52 10.06 4.13
CA MET A 452 10.19 9.77 4.70
C MET A 452 10.14 9.80 6.23
N LEU A 453 11.27 9.53 6.90
CA LEU A 453 11.44 9.73 8.35
C LEU A 453 11.76 11.20 8.70
N GLY A 454 11.91 12.08 7.70
CA GLY A 454 12.36 13.46 7.83
C GLY A 454 13.79 13.61 8.38
N ILE A 455 14.63 12.59 8.20
CA ILE A 455 16.04 12.62 8.57
C ILE A 455 16.82 13.29 7.44
N ASP A 456 17.50 14.39 7.76
CA ASP A 456 18.34 15.11 6.81
C ASP A 456 19.50 14.25 6.28
N LEU A 457 19.74 14.31 4.95
CA LEU A 457 20.74 13.47 4.29
C LEU A 457 22.18 13.91 4.58
N GLU A 458 22.45 15.19 4.87
CA GLU A 458 23.79 15.60 5.29
C GLU A 458 24.12 15.14 6.71
N LYS A 459 23.17 15.27 7.64
CA LYS A 459 23.27 14.68 8.99
C LYS A 459 23.49 13.17 8.89
N ALA A 460 22.73 12.50 8.03
CA ALA A 460 22.86 11.06 7.82
C ALA A 460 24.25 10.68 7.32
N GLN A 461 24.84 11.43 6.38
CA GLN A 461 26.20 11.21 5.92
C GLN A 461 27.23 11.45 7.04
N LYS A 462 27.08 12.54 7.82
CA LYS A 462 27.94 12.84 8.98
C LYS A 462 27.94 11.69 10.01
N PHE A 463 26.77 11.10 10.31
CA PHE A 463 26.67 9.91 11.16
C PHE A 463 27.30 8.65 10.52
N ALA A 464 27.13 8.47 9.21
CA ALA A 464 27.66 7.33 8.45
C ALA A 464 29.19 7.33 8.34
N ASP A 465 29.83 8.49 8.44
CA ASP A 465 31.28 8.67 8.43
C ASP A 465 31.93 8.46 9.83
N GLU A 466 31.13 8.32 10.89
CA GLU A 466 31.63 8.08 12.24
C GLU A 466 32.24 6.68 12.43
N LYS A 467 33.33 6.59 13.18
CA LYS A 467 34.03 5.30 13.41
C LYS A 467 33.25 4.28 14.24
N LYS A 468 32.25 4.67 15.03
CA LYS A 468 31.47 3.74 15.89
C LYS A 468 29.95 3.93 15.95
N GLY A 469 29.42 5.15 15.75
CA GLY A 469 27.97 5.42 15.72
C GLY A 469 27.25 5.04 17.02
N SER A 470 27.36 5.86 18.06
CA SER A 470 26.69 5.59 19.34
C SER A 470 25.18 5.86 19.28
N LYS A 471 24.45 5.35 20.28
CA LYS A 471 23.02 5.66 20.50
C LYS A 471 22.77 7.17 20.52
N ALA A 472 23.64 7.94 21.18
CA ALA A 472 23.48 9.39 21.30
C ALA A 472 23.59 10.09 19.93
N GLN A 473 24.61 9.73 19.15
CA GLN A 473 24.85 10.28 17.80
C GLN A 473 23.71 9.91 16.82
N PHE A 474 23.10 8.73 16.96
CA PHE A 474 21.92 8.35 16.17
C PHE A 474 20.65 9.10 16.61
N ILE A 475 20.51 9.46 17.89
CA ILE A 475 19.40 10.30 18.36
C ILE A 475 19.57 11.74 17.85
N GLU A 476 20.79 12.29 17.91
CA GLU A 476 21.13 13.63 17.38
C GLU A 476 20.93 13.74 15.86
N LEU A 477 21.24 12.66 15.11
CA LEU A 477 20.88 12.51 13.70
C LEU A 477 19.36 12.69 13.47
N CYS A 478 18.54 12.13 14.37
CA CYS A 478 17.09 12.24 14.30
C CYS A 478 16.55 13.59 14.81
N SER A 479 17.36 14.46 15.41
CA SER A 479 16.85 15.73 15.97
C SER A 479 16.36 16.71 14.90
N GLY A 480 15.21 17.33 15.15
CA GLY A 480 14.49 18.16 14.18
C GLY A 480 13.67 17.38 13.15
N SER A 481 13.61 16.04 13.23
CA SER A 481 12.78 15.21 12.34
C SER A 481 11.40 14.91 12.96
N PRO A 482 10.38 14.54 12.15
CA PRO A 482 9.09 14.06 12.64
C PRO A 482 9.17 12.88 13.61
N ILE A 483 10.25 12.09 13.59
CA ILE A 483 10.42 10.94 14.48
C ILE A 483 11.06 11.25 15.84
N GLU A 484 11.66 12.44 16.02
CA GLU A 484 12.41 12.79 17.24
C GLU A 484 11.60 12.55 18.53
N ASN A 485 10.37 13.06 18.53
CA ASN A 485 9.48 13.07 19.69
C ASN A 485 8.49 11.90 19.71
N ILE A 486 8.54 10.98 18.73
CA ILE A 486 7.67 9.80 18.73
C ILE A 486 8.13 8.84 19.83
N GLN A 487 7.27 8.61 20.81
CA GLN A 487 7.45 7.59 21.82
C GLN A 487 6.76 6.29 21.37
N ILE A 488 7.48 5.17 21.47
CA ILE A 488 6.90 3.84 21.35
C ILE A 488 6.65 3.34 22.77
N SER A 489 5.40 3.08 23.11
CA SER A 489 5.07 2.18 24.21
C SER A 489 5.71 0.82 23.96
N ILE A 490 6.67 0.46 24.79
CA ILE A 490 6.94 -0.95 25.03
C ILE A 490 6.10 -1.29 26.24
N ASP A 491 5.04 -2.07 26.03
CA ASP A 491 4.39 -2.80 27.12
C ASP A 491 5.47 -3.69 27.73
N SER A 492 5.97 -3.33 28.91
CA SER A 492 7.13 -4.02 29.48
C SER A 492 6.75 -5.43 29.91
N GLU A 493 7.69 -6.37 29.79
CA GLU A 493 7.60 -7.69 30.42
C GLU A 493 7.71 -7.54 31.96
N ALA A 494 6.66 -6.98 32.58
CA ALA A 494 6.54 -6.85 34.01
C ALA A 494 6.51 -8.26 34.61
N LYS A 495 7.54 -8.60 35.39
CA LYS A 495 7.72 -9.95 35.98
C LYS A 495 6.56 -10.40 36.89
N VAL A 496 5.74 -9.44 37.34
CA VAL A 496 4.39 -9.66 37.85
C VAL A 496 3.50 -8.57 37.23
N PRO A 497 2.41 -8.93 36.52
CA PRO A 497 1.41 -7.98 36.07
C PRO A 497 0.51 -7.57 37.25
N ASN A 498 0.29 -6.27 37.42
CA ASN A 498 -0.71 -5.77 38.37
C ASN A 498 -2.09 -5.87 37.73
N ILE A 499 -2.94 -6.74 38.29
CA ILE A 499 -4.28 -7.05 37.80
C ILE A 499 -5.30 -6.51 38.80
N TYR A 500 -6.36 -5.88 38.28
CA TYR A 500 -7.38 -5.16 39.04
C TYR A 500 -8.79 -5.60 38.58
N SER A 501 -9.79 -5.38 39.42
CA SER A 501 -11.22 -5.50 39.05
C SER A 501 -11.89 -4.13 39.09
N ILE A 502 -12.88 -3.91 38.23
CA ILE A 502 -13.76 -2.74 38.25
C ILE A 502 -15.19 -3.19 37.96
N LYS A 503 -16.17 -2.71 38.75
CA LYS A 503 -17.59 -2.97 38.47
C LYS A 503 -17.96 -2.39 37.10
N SER A 504 -18.68 -3.18 36.30
CA SER A 504 -19.10 -2.85 34.94
C SER A 504 -19.81 -1.51 34.82
N PHE A 505 -20.66 -1.13 35.80
CA PHE A 505 -21.29 0.19 35.86
C PHE A 505 -20.27 1.34 35.75
N TRP A 506 -19.22 1.32 36.57
CA TRP A 506 -18.19 2.36 36.57
C TRP A 506 -17.37 2.34 35.28
N LEU A 507 -17.24 1.19 34.63
CA LEU A 507 -16.60 1.09 33.31
C LEU A 507 -17.47 1.68 32.19
N ASP A 508 -18.76 1.37 32.20
CA ASP A 508 -19.69 1.68 31.10
C ASP A 508 -20.11 3.16 31.10
N VAL A 509 -19.96 3.89 32.22
CA VAL A 509 -20.16 5.36 32.25
C VAL A 509 -19.09 6.14 31.46
N LEU A 510 -17.97 5.53 31.06
CA LEU A 510 -17.00 6.14 30.12
C LEU A 510 -17.60 6.52 28.76
N LEU A 511 -18.73 5.90 28.42
CA LEU A 511 -19.46 6.10 27.17
C LEU A 511 -20.38 7.34 27.23
N LEU A 512 -20.58 7.92 28.42
CA LEU A 512 -21.27 9.18 28.60
C LEU A 512 -20.38 10.34 28.13
N ARG A 513 -21.03 11.43 27.70
CA ARG A 513 -20.31 12.65 27.29
C ARG A 513 -19.60 13.29 28.49
N SER A 514 -18.27 13.27 28.47
CA SER A 514 -17.43 14.08 29.36
C SER A 514 -17.69 15.58 29.14
N GLU A 515 -17.85 16.32 30.22
CA GLU A 515 -17.84 17.79 30.24
C GLU A 515 -16.41 18.30 30.54
N GLU A 516 -16.15 19.56 30.18
CA GLU A 516 -14.88 20.24 30.47
C GLU A 516 -15.13 21.31 31.55
N LEU A 517 -14.77 20.99 32.80
CA LEU A 517 -15.06 21.80 33.98
C LEU A 517 -13.81 22.54 34.47
N MET A 518 -13.98 23.83 34.77
CA MET A 518 -12.94 24.74 35.29
C MET A 518 -12.82 24.62 36.82
N TYR A 519 -11.67 24.13 37.30
CA TYR A 519 -11.32 24.19 38.73
C TYR A 519 -10.16 25.17 38.93
N GLY A 520 -10.51 26.42 39.27
CA GLY A 520 -9.55 27.51 39.40
C GLY A 520 -8.98 27.92 38.04
N ASN A 521 -7.74 27.53 37.75
CA ASN A 521 -7.07 27.79 36.46
C ASN A 521 -6.99 26.56 35.56
N ASP A 522 -7.32 25.37 36.07
CA ASP A 522 -7.14 24.10 35.35
C ASP A 522 -8.46 23.60 34.75
N ILE A 523 -8.40 23.06 33.54
CA ILE A 523 -9.53 22.44 32.84
C ILE A 523 -9.46 20.93 33.07
N SER A 524 -10.44 20.41 33.80
CA SER A 524 -10.63 18.97 34.02
C SER A 524 -11.59 18.38 32.97
N LYS A 525 -11.37 17.11 32.60
CA LYS A 525 -12.38 16.31 31.90
C LYS A 525 -13.10 15.44 32.91
N THR A 526 -14.42 15.62 32.96
CA THR A 526 -15.25 15.11 34.04
C THR A 526 -16.48 14.41 33.46
N VAL A 527 -16.76 13.19 33.93
CA VAL A 527 -17.98 12.45 33.59
C VAL A 527 -19.02 12.74 34.66
N ILE A 528 -20.07 13.47 34.29
CA ILE A 528 -21.24 13.70 35.14
C ILE A 528 -22.28 12.60 34.87
N VAL A 529 -22.53 11.77 35.87
CA VAL A 529 -23.46 10.62 35.79
C VAL A 529 -24.78 11.00 36.47
N THR A 530 -25.80 11.31 35.67
CA THR A 530 -27.18 11.56 36.12
C THR A 530 -28.16 10.88 35.17
N LYS A 531 -29.44 10.74 35.55
CA LYS A 531 -30.45 10.17 34.64
C LYS A 531 -30.55 10.93 33.32
N ASP A 532 -30.35 12.24 33.34
CA ASP A 532 -30.51 13.08 32.16
C ASP A 532 -29.24 13.12 31.29
N SER A 533 -28.03 12.97 31.86
CA SER A 533 -26.82 12.73 31.03
C SER A 533 -26.85 11.35 30.35
N ILE A 534 -27.34 10.32 31.04
CA ILE A 534 -27.54 8.97 30.45
C ILE A 534 -28.61 9.01 29.34
N ARG A 535 -29.76 9.66 29.56
CA ARG A 535 -30.84 9.79 28.55
C ARG A 535 -30.50 10.66 27.35
N SER A 536 -29.72 11.73 27.56
CA SER A 536 -29.34 12.66 26.48
C SER A 536 -28.14 12.19 25.65
N SER A 537 -27.42 11.16 26.11
CA SER A 537 -26.37 10.49 25.34
C SER A 537 -26.99 9.70 24.17
N LYS A 538 -26.91 10.26 22.97
CA LYS A 538 -27.48 9.70 21.73
C LYS A 538 -26.57 8.72 20.98
N GLU A 539 -25.29 8.67 21.35
CA GLU A 539 -24.26 7.90 20.65
C GLU A 539 -24.14 6.46 21.19
N ILE A 540 -24.50 6.23 22.46
CA ILE A 540 -24.43 4.92 23.12
C ILE A 540 -25.54 3.96 22.67
N ARG A 541 -25.32 2.65 22.74
CA ARG A 541 -26.37 1.67 22.38
C ARG A 541 -27.55 1.71 23.36
N TYR A 542 -28.75 1.40 22.84
CA TYR A 542 -29.98 1.38 23.64
C TYR A 542 -29.92 0.38 24.81
N ALA A 543 -29.33 -0.80 24.61
CA ALA A 543 -29.12 -1.79 25.67
C ALA A 543 -28.22 -1.23 26.79
N THR A 544 -27.11 -0.59 26.41
CA THR A 544 -26.14 0.07 27.31
C THR A 544 -26.79 1.22 28.08
N GLN A 545 -27.56 2.08 27.41
CA GLN A 545 -28.34 3.15 28.06
C GLN A 545 -29.37 2.60 29.07
N LYS A 546 -30.10 1.53 28.71
CA LYS A 546 -31.08 0.85 29.57
C LYS A 546 -30.41 0.20 30.78
N LYS A 547 -29.25 -0.44 30.61
CA LYS A 547 -28.42 -0.99 31.70
C LYS A 547 -27.96 0.12 32.65
N LEU A 548 -27.32 1.17 32.11
CA LEU A 548 -26.83 2.31 32.88
C LEU A 548 -27.94 2.97 33.71
N LEU A 549 -29.15 3.14 33.16
CA LEU A 549 -30.28 3.70 33.93
C LEU A 549 -30.73 2.81 35.10
N LYS A 550 -30.73 1.48 34.94
CA LYS A 550 -31.07 0.54 36.02
C LYS A 550 -30.01 0.54 37.11
N GLU A 551 -28.74 0.41 36.73
CA GLU A 551 -27.63 0.33 37.67
C GLU A 551 -27.38 1.67 38.37
N PHE A 552 -27.60 2.80 37.69
CA PHE A 552 -27.57 4.12 38.31
C PHE A 552 -28.59 4.26 39.45
N ASP A 553 -29.82 3.76 39.28
CA ASP A 553 -30.82 3.76 40.36
C ASP A 553 -30.42 2.86 41.53
N GLU A 554 -29.77 1.71 41.26
CA GLU A 554 -29.25 0.79 42.28
C GLU A 554 -28.03 1.36 43.04
N GLU A 555 -27.16 2.12 42.36
CA GLU A 555 -26.02 2.81 42.99
C GLU A 555 -26.47 4.04 43.80
N LEU A 556 -27.36 4.88 43.25
CA LEU A 556 -27.85 6.08 43.94
C LEU A 556 -28.67 5.74 45.20
N ALA A 557 -29.43 4.64 45.17
CA ALA A 557 -30.23 4.18 46.32
C ALA A 557 -29.39 3.91 47.58
N LYS A 558 -28.10 3.54 47.44
CA LYS A 558 -27.18 3.29 48.57
C LYS A 558 -26.94 4.52 49.45
N PHE A 559 -27.18 5.72 48.92
CA PHE A 559 -26.99 7.00 49.59
C PHE A 559 -28.31 7.63 50.07
N SER A 560 -29.45 6.96 49.83
CA SER A 560 -30.77 7.47 50.20
C SER A 560 -30.90 7.61 51.73
N GLY A 561 -31.41 8.78 52.17
CA GLY A 561 -31.57 9.10 53.59
C GLY A 561 -30.30 9.44 54.36
N LEU A 562 -29.13 9.52 53.72
CA LEU A 562 -27.87 9.93 54.36
C LEU A 562 -27.65 11.46 54.28
N GLU A 563 -27.01 12.04 55.28
CA GLU A 563 -26.62 13.45 55.25
C GLU A 563 -25.46 13.71 54.29
N LYS A 564 -25.43 14.90 53.68
CA LYS A 564 -24.39 15.36 52.72
C LYS A 564 -22.96 15.11 53.19
N ASN A 565 -22.65 15.43 54.44
CA ASN A 565 -21.32 15.23 55.05
C ASN A 565 -20.98 13.74 55.19
N MET A 566 -21.98 12.88 55.43
CA MET A 566 -21.80 11.43 55.54
C MET A 566 -21.62 10.79 54.16
N ILE A 567 -22.38 11.23 53.14
CA ILE A 567 -22.20 10.81 51.74
C ILE A 567 -20.79 11.15 51.25
N GLN A 568 -20.35 12.40 51.43
CA GLN A 568 -18.99 12.83 51.07
C GLN A 568 -17.91 12.02 51.80
N LYS A 569 -18.13 11.69 53.08
CA LYS A 569 -17.20 10.85 53.85
C LYS A 569 -17.16 9.40 53.34
N ILE A 570 -18.30 8.82 52.98
CA ILE A 570 -18.39 7.43 52.46
C ILE A 570 -17.63 7.31 51.13
N LEU A 571 -17.87 8.24 50.20
CA LEU A 571 -17.18 8.24 48.91
C LEU A 571 -15.66 8.50 49.06
N SER A 572 -15.26 9.44 49.93
CA SER A 572 -13.84 9.71 50.20
C SER A 572 -13.14 8.69 51.11
N THR A 573 -13.81 7.62 51.55
CA THR A 573 -13.22 6.51 52.33
C THR A 573 -13.15 5.19 51.56
N GLN A 574 -12.98 5.27 50.23
CA GLN A 574 -12.65 4.16 49.32
C GLN A 574 -13.71 3.06 49.14
N ILE A 575 -14.91 3.19 49.73
CA ILE A 575 -15.94 2.12 49.80
C ILE A 575 -16.42 1.61 48.42
N PHE A 576 -16.15 2.32 47.31
CA PHE A 576 -16.57 1.93 45.96
C PHE A 576 -15.45 1.76 44.92
N SER A 577 -14.20 2.13 45.20
CA SER A 577 -13.10 2.02 44.23
C SER A 577 -11.71 2.27 44.80
N ASP A 578 -10.82 1.27 44.69
CA ASP A 578 -9.36 1.42 44.87
C ASP A 578 -8.66 2.13 43.69
N LEU A 579 -9.42 2.51 42.65
CA LEU A 579 -8.91 2.99 41.36
C LEU A 579 -9.45 4.36 40.91
N LEU A 580 -10.67 4.72 41.31
CA LEU A 580 -11.37 5.92 40.84
C LEU A 580 -11.56 6.94 41.98
N ASP A 581 -11.52 8.23 41.62
CA ASP A 581 -12.00 9.34 42.45
C ASP A 581 -13.46 9.66 42.05
N ILE A 582 -14.41 9.35 42.94
CA ILE A 582 -15.86 9.45 42.68
C ILE A 582 -16.45 10.45 43.67
N LYS A 583 -16.99 11.55 43.15
CA LYS A 583 -17.54 12.67 43.93
C LYS A 583 -19.07 12.69 43.83
N PRO A 584 -19.78 13.10 44.90
CA PRO A 584 -21.25 13.16 44.89
C PRO A 584 -21.76 14.43 44.20
N PHE A 585 -22.63 14.27 43.20
CA PHE A 585 -23.24 15.37 42.45
C PHE A 585 -24.63 15.69 43.02
N PHE A 586 -24.89 16.97 43.30
CA PHE A 586 -26.12 17.45 43.98
C PHE A 586 -26.99 18.31 43.06
N ASP A 587 -28.25 18.48 43.44
CA ASP A 587 -29.16 19.46 42.84
C ASP A 587 -28.70 20.92 43.04
N SER A 588 -29.35 21.86 42.33
CA SER A 588 -29.09 23.30 42.41
C SER A 588 -29.15 23.87 43.82
N ASP A 589 -29.98 23.25 44.66
CA ASP A 589 -30.30 23.66 46.01
C ASP A 589 -29.33 23.01 47.02
N GLY A 590 -28.48 22.09 46.54
CA GLY A 590 -27.44 21.40 47.29
C GLY A 590 -27.96 20.38 48.30
N ALA A 591 -29.24 20.02 48.24
CA ALA A 591 -29.99 19.27 49.22
C ALA A 591 -30.14 17.78 48.87
N THR A 592 -30.38 17.45 47.60
CA THR A 592 -30.52 16.07 47.11
C THR A 592 -29.30 15.67 46.31
N MET A 593 -28.74 14.48 46.58
CA MET A 593 -27.79 13.86 45.66
C MET A 593 -28.54 13.34 44.44
N ILE A 594 -28.18 13.81 43.25
CA ILE A 594 -28.85 13.48 41.98
C ILE A 594 -27.95 12.72 41.00
N GLY A 595 -26.70 12.46 41.38
CA GLY A 595 -25.75 11.73 40.55
C GLY A 595 -24.35 11.61 41.13
N PHE A 596 -23.41 11.26 40.25
CA PHE A 596 -21.98 11.13 40.54
C PHE A 596 -21.15 11.98 39.58
N GLU A 597 -19.95 12.32 40.00
CA GLU A 597 -18.96 13.10 39.26
C GLU A 597 -17.63 12.34 39.30
N ILE A 598 -17.00 12.11 38.14
CA ILE A 598 -15.76 11.33 38.02
C ILE A 598 -14.74 12.12 37.20
N GLU A 599 -13.59 12.42 37.79
CA GLU A 599 -12.50 13.20 37.16
C GLU A 599 -11.39 12.31 36.61
N ASN A 600 -10.64 12.82 35.62
CA ASN A 600 -9.42 12.19 35.09
C ASN A 600 -9.63 10.73 34.63
N TYR A 601 -10.79 10.46 34.03
CA TYR A 601 -11.24 9.14 33.62
C TYR A 601 -11.68 9.15 32.16
N SER A 602 -11.03 8.34 31.31
CA SER A 602 -11.31 8.35 29.86
C SER A 602 -10.84 7.10 29.12
N ARG A 603 -11.56 6.71 28.06
CA ARG A 603 -11.08 5.73 27.05
C ARG A 603 -10.03 6.42 26.17
N VAL A 604 -8.86 5.79 26.00
CA VAL A 604 -7.73 6.34 25.23
C VAL A 604 -7.71 5.80 23.79
N GLY A 605 -8.15 4.55 23.62
CA GLY A 605 -8.26 3.85 22.34
C GLY A 605 -8.19 2.33 22.55
N HIS A 606 -8.03 1.54 21.48
CA HIS A 606 -8.00 0.08 21.53
C HIS A 606 -6.68 -0.51 20.97
N LYS A 607 -6.20 -1.60 21.56
CA LYS A 607 -4.97 -2.30 21.16
C LYS A 607 -5.33 -3.56 20.37
N ASP A 608 -4.65 -3.80 19.25
CA ASP A 608 -4.99 -4.88 18.31
C ASP A 608 -5.05 -6.27 18.97
N ASN A 609 -5.96 -7.12 18.47
CA ASN A 609 -6.29 -8.40 19.10
C ASN A 609 -5.08 -9.33 19.27
N LEU A 610 -4.07 -9.28 18.39
CA LEU A 610 -2.87 -10.12 18.53
C LEU A 610 -2.01 -9.63 19.69
N SER A 611 -1.66 -8.34 19.73
CA SER A 611 -0.90 -7.75 20.84
C SER A 611 -1.65 -7.86 22.18
N THR A 612 -2.97 -7.70 22.16
CA THR A 612 -3.81 -7.86 23.36
C THR A 612 -3.87 -9.31 23.83
N MET A 613 -3.97 -10.29 22.92
CA MET A 613 -3.88 -11.71 23.27
C MET A 613 -2.49 -12.09 23.84
N GLU A 614 -1.40 -11.53 23.33
CA GLU A 614 -0.05 -11.76 23.91
C GLU A 614 0.00 -11.29 25.37
N LEU A 615 -0.45 -10.06 25.67
CA LEU A 615 -0.49 -9.52 27.03
C LEU A 615 -1.46 -10.28 27.96
N HIS A 616 -2.64 -10.67 27.46
CA HIS A 616 -3.61 -11.49 28.20
C HIS A 616 -3.02 -12.86 28.57
N ASN A 617 -2.33 -13.53 27.65
CA ASN A 617 -1.66 -14.80 27.93
C ASN A 617 -0.53 -14.66 28.97
N ILE A 618 0.24 -13.57 28.94
CA ILE A 618 1.26 -13.26 29.96
C ILE A 618 0.61 -13.05 31.34
N ALA A 619 -0.55 -12.38 31.39
CA ALA A 619 -1.33 -12.21 32.62
C ALA A 619 -1.84 -13.56 33.19
N LEU A 620 -2.44 -14.41 32.35
CA LEU A 620 -2.91 -15.75 32.75
C LEU A 620 -1.77 -16.63 33.29
N VAL A 621 -0.64 -16.70 32.57
CA VAL A 621 0.53 -17.49 33.02
C VAL A 621 1.06 -16.97 34.37
N SER A 622 1.02 -15.66 34.59
CA SER A 622 1.42 -15.06 35.87
C SER A 622 0.45 -15.40 37.01
N GLN A 623 -0.87 -15.34 36.77
CA GLN A 623 -1.88 -15.76 37.75
C GLN A 623 -1.69 -17.21 38.20
N THR A 624 -1.39 -18.14 37.28
CA THR A 624 -1.18 -19.56 37.63
C THR A 624 0.05 -19.84 38.49
N ARG A 625 0.98 -18.88 38.64
CA ARG A 625 2.17 -19.00 39.49
C ARG A 625 1.99 -18.44 40.89
N ILE A 626 0.92 -17.68 41.14
CA ILE A 626 0.53 -17.26 42.48
C ILE A 626 -0.29 -18.39 43.09
N ALA A 627 0.16 -18.94 44.21
CA ALA A 627 -0.63 -19.95 44.93
C ALA A 627 -1.97 -19.35 45.36
N ARG A 628 -3.06 -20.12 45.21
CA ARG A 628 -4.38 -19.75 45.73
C ARG A 628 -4.37 -19.74 47.27
N ASN A 629 -3.86 -18.66 47.85
CA ASN A 629 -4.14 -18.32 49.24
C ASN A 629 -5.59 -17.83 49.32
N SER A 630 -6.50 -18.79 49.39
CA SER A 630 -7.90 -18.54 49.65
C SER A 630 -8.09 -18.17 51.12
N GLU A 631 -8.35 -16.90 51.39
CA GLU A 631 -9.13 -16.50 52.55
C GLU A 631 -9.81 -15.16 52.26
N MET A 632 -11.14 -15.13 52.40
CA MET A 632 -11.89 -13.87 52.46
C MET A 632 -11.65 -13.27 53.84
N LEU A 633 -11.34 -11.97 53.89
CA LEU A 633 -11.53 -11.17 55.10
C LEU A 633 -12.77 -10.30 54.88
N PHE A 634 -13.58 -10.23 55.94
CA PHE A 634 -14.91 -9.61 55.98
C PHE A 634 -14.84 -8.09 56.15
#